data_AF-A0A3M1ZLK2-F1
#
_entry.id   AF-A0A3M1ZLK2-F1
#
_cell.length_a   1.000
_cell.length_b   1.000
_cell.length_c   1.000
_cell.angle_alpha   90.00
_cell.angle_beta   90.00
_cell.angle_gamma   90.00
#
_symmetry.space_group_name_H-M   'P 1'
#
loop_
_entity.id
_entity.type
_entity.pdbx_description
1 polymer ?
#
loop_
_entity_poly.entity_id
_entity_poly.type
_entity_poly.pdbx_seq_one_letter_code
_entity_poly.pdbx_strand_id
1 'polypeptide(L)'
;MLNARRLAFLRQGLLELPDLPELHQVGRNGEELATDEAAVWKRVLNYRIAKHIQPQRILETHAGLGISTVLYMHACPSAEIVALCDWQQATITGQFDLIDVDPFGLPYDCLEFVCSYLAPQGVLMVSNGEALAVWRNLRRQQYIPTSNFGKRMPVWVCNEYLPRIAEITQVPVRFFYAFPSSIRVILSRRTLPDALWQGCKQWMWWLERYANQTQNRLF
;
A
#
# COMPACT_ATOMS: atom_id res chain seq x y z
N MET A 1 1.79 -11.99 21.97
CA MET A 1 2.07 -13.23 21.23
C MET A 1 1.19 -13.29 19.99
N LEU A 2 1.78 -13.43 18.79
CA LEU A 2 1.04 -13.76 17.58
C LEU A 2 0.45 -15.17 17.73
N ASN A 3 -0.81 -15.38 17.35
CA ASN A 3 -1.38 -16.73 17.31
C ASN A 3 -0.78 -17.52 16.13
N ALA A 4 -0.86 -18.85 16.17
CA ALA A 4 -0.23 -19.72 15.17
C ALA A 4 -0.65 -19.41 13.72
N ARG A 5 -1.91 -18.99 13.49
CA ARG A 5 -2.41 -18.64 12.16
C ARG A 5 -1.76 -17.36 11.61
N ARG A 6 -1.57 -16.36 12.47
CA ARG A 6 -0.87 -15.11 12.16
C ARG A 6 0.59 -15.36 11.81
N LEU A 7 1.27 -16.15 12.62
CA LEU A 7 2.65 -16.55 12.35
C LEU A 7 2.81 -17.33 11.03
N ALA A 8 1.88 -18.25 10.72
CA ALA A 8 1.90 -18.97 9.45
C ALA A 8 1.70 -18.03 8.25
N PHE A 9 0.79 -17.05 8.39
CA PHE A 9 0.52 -16.04 7.36
C PHE A 9 1.71 -15.11 7.10
N LEU A 10 2.37 -14.67 8.17
CA LEU A 10 3.62 -13.89 8.10
C LEU A 10 4.73 -14.66 7.39
N ARG A 11 4.97 -15.92 7.81
CA ARG A 11 5.98 -16.80 7.21
C ARG A 11 5.72 -17.07 5.73
N GLN A 12 4.45 -17.26 5.35
CA GLN A 12 4.08 -17.42 3.96
C GLN A 12 4.49 -16.18 3.14
N GLY A 13 4.21 -14.97 3.63
CA GLY A 13 4.61 -13.76 2.92
C GLY A 13 6.13 -13.60 2.81
N LEU A 14 6.90 -13.98 3.83
CA LEU A 14 8.37 -13.95 3.76
C LEU A 14 8.92 -14.93 2.71
N LEU A 15 8.31 -16.09 2.53
CA LEU A 15 8.70 -17.08 1.51
C LEU A 15 8.43 -16.60 0.06
N GLU A 16 7.62 -15.56 -0.12
CA GLU A 16 7.30 -14.98 -1.43
C GLU A 16 8.31 -13.90 -1.86
N LEU A 17 9.19 -13.49 -0.95
CA LEU A 17 10.24 -12.50 -1.20
C LEU A 17 11.57 -13.21 -1.53
N PRO A 18 12.44 -12.58 -2.33
CA PRO A 18 13.80 -13.07 -2.52
C PRO A 18 14.58 -13.03 -1.19
N ASP A 19 15.47 -14.00 -1.00
CA ASP A 19 16.35 -14.06 0.18
C ASP A 19 17.46 -13.02 0.04
N LEU A 20 17.23 -11.84 0.64
CA LEU A 20 18.12 -10.67 0.53
C LEU A 20 18.51 -10.18 1.94
N PRO A 21 19.80 -9.91 2.21
CA PRO A 21 20.28 -9.42 3.50
C PRO A 21 19.54 -8.18 4.02
N GLU A 22 19.13 -7.29 3.12
CA GLU A 22 18.46 -6.02 3.43
C GLU A 22 17.06 -6.22 4.05
N LEU A 23 16.43 -7.38 3.82
CA LEU A 23 15.12 -7.69 4.42
C LEU A 23 15.21 -8.02 5.91
N HIS A 24 16.42 -8.28 6.42
CA HIS A 24 16.70 -8.58 7.83
C HIS A 24 17.15 -7.35 8.64
N GLN A 25 17.10 -6.16 8.05
CA GLN A 25 17.45 -4.93 8.75
C GLN A 25 16.41 -4.60 9.82
N VAL A 26 16.90 -4.10 10.96
CA VAL A 26 16.08 -3.60 12.06
C VAL A 26 16.15 -2.07 12.06
N GLY A 27 14.99 -1.43 11.96
CA GLY A 27 14.86 0.02 12.01
C GLY A 27 15.20 0.60 13.39
N ARG A 28 15.37 1.93 13.45
CA ARG A 28 15.75 2.65 14.69
C ARG A 28 14.76 2.44 15.84
N ASN A 29 13.50 2.13 15.53
CA ASN A 29 12.44 1.87 16.51
C ASN A 29 12.27 0.36 16.83
N GLY A 30 13.18 -0.50 16.38
CA GLY A 30 13.02 -1.96 16.48
C GLY A 30 12.07 -2.56 15.43
N GLU A 31 11.70 -1.78 14.41
CA GLU A 31 10.86 -2.24 13.30
C GLU A 31 11.62 -3.25 12.44
N GLU A 32 11.13 -4.49 12.38
CA GLU A 32 11.70 -5.56 11.57
C GLU A 32 10.61 -6.16 10.69
N LEU A 33 10.91 -6.33 9.40
CA LEU A 33 9.97 -6.91 8.43
C LEU A 33 9.44 -8.28 8.92
N ALA A 34 10.31 -9.11 9.51
CA ALA A 34 9.97 -10.43 10.00
C ALA A 34 8.96 -10.46 11.17
N THR A 35 8.54 -9.31 11.69
CA THR A 35 7.59 -9.20 12.80
C THR A 35 6.28 -8.49 12.43
N ASP A 36 6.21 -7.87 11.25
CA ASP A 36 5.05 -7.09 10.81
C ASP A 36 4.41 -7.67 9.53
N GLU A 37 3.24 -8.28 9.69
CA GLU A 37 2.45 -8.86 8.61
C GLU A 37 2.08 -7.82 7.54
N ALA A 38 1.75 -6.60 7.95
CA ALA A 38 1.35 -5.55 7.03
C ALA A 38 2.54 -5.12 6.17
N ALA A 39 3.69 -4.94 6.80
CA ALA A 39 4.94 -4.62 6.11
C ALA A 39 5.33 -5.74 5.13
N VAL A 40 5.28 -7.01 5.53
CA VAL A 40 5.60 -8.16 4.64
C VAL A 40 4.70 -8.16 3.42
N TRP A 41 3.39 -8.15 3.59
CA TRP A 41 2.46 -8.28 2.46
C TRP A 41 2.46 -7.06 1.54
N LYS A 42 2.78 -5.87 2.07
CA LYS A 42 3.11 -4.70 1.26
C LYS A 42 4.31 -4.95 0.35
N ARG A 43 5.41 -5.45 0.92
CA ARG A 43 6.63 -5.74 0.17
C ARG A 43 6.42 -6.85 -0.86
N VAL A 44 5.63 -7.88 -0.53
CA VAL A 44 5.24 -8.95 -1.48
C VAL A 44 4.51 -8.36 -2.68
N LEU A 45 3.54 -7.46 -2.46
CA LEU A 45 2.79 -6.85 -3.55
C LEU A 45 3.65 -5.90 -4.39
N ASN A 46 4.49 -5.08 -3.75
CA ASN A 46 5.45 -4.23 -4.45
C ASN A 46 6.33 -5.05 -5.39
N TYR A 47 6.93 -6.13 -4.85
CA TYR A 47 7.80 -7.03 -5.60
C TYR A 47 7.07 -7.72 -6.75
N ARG A 48 5.91 -8.33 -6.49
CA ARG A 48 5.12 -9.04 -7.52
C ARG A 48 4.64 -8.12 -8.63
N ILE A 49 4.14 -6.94 -8.30
CA ILE A 49 3.66 -5.96 -9.29
C ILE A 49 4.83 -5.50 -10.14
N ALA A 50 5.95 -5.07 -9.53
CA ALA A 50 7.13 -4.63 -10.28
C ALA A 50 7.66 -5.74 -11.20
N LYS A 51 7.74 -6.98 -10.68
CA LYS A 51 8.18 -8.15 -11.44
C LYS A 51 7.26 -8.46 -12.61
N HIS A 52 5.96 -8.24 -12.45
CA HIS A 52 4.98 -8.50 -13.51
C HIS A 52 4.96 -7.41 -14.58
N ILE A 53 4.95 -6.14 -14.19
CA ILE A 53 4.80 -5.03 -15.14
C ILE A 53 6.13 -4.62 -15.78
N GLN A 54 7.26 -4.98 -15.17
CA GLN A 54 8.62 -4.62 -15.61
C GLN A 54 8.74 -3.12 -15.93
N PRO A 55 8.55 -2.24 -14.93
CA PRO A 55 8.54 -0.80 -15.15
C PRO A 55 9.94 -0.32 -15.62
N GLN A 56 9.97 0.70 -16.48
CA GLN A 56 11.21 1.37 -16.84
C GLN A 56 11.56 2.45 -15.82
N ARG A 57 10.55 3.12 -15.26
CA ARG A 57 10.75 4.16 -14.24
C ARG A 57 9.83 3.96 -13.05
N ILE A 58 10.41 4.02 -11.84
CA ILE A 58 9.71 3.87 -10.57
C ILE A 58 9.91 5.14 -9.74
N LEU A 59 8.83 5.66 -9.16
CA LEU A 59 8.86 6.73 -8.17
C LEU A 59 8.47 6.17 -6.80
N GLU A 60 9.33 6.32 -5.80
CA GLU A 60 9.00 6.09 -4.39
C GLU A 60 8.89 7.43 -3.69
N THR A 61 7.72 7.75 -3.14
CA THR A 61 7.55 9.06 -2.47
C THR A 61 8.22 9.09 -1.09
N HIS A 62 8.45 7.91 -0.49
CA HIS A 62 9.12 7.73 0.79
C HIS A 62 9.84 6.37 0.81
N ALA A 63 11.15 6.36 0.60
CA ALA A 63 11.91 5.10 0.59
C ALA A 63 12.14 4.50 1.98
N GLY A 64 12.13 5.31 3.04
CA GLY A 64 12.39 4.85 4.42
C GLY A 64 13.75 4.16 4.53
N LEU A 65 13.75 2.88 4.92
CA LEU A 65 14.96 2.04 4.99
C LEU A 65 15.40 1.48 3.62
N GLY A 66 14.71 1.80 2.52
CA GLY A 66 15.04 1.32 1.17
C GLY A 66 14.65 -0.14 0.89
N ILE A 67 13.89 -0.78 1.78
CA ILE A 67 13.47 -2.19 1.61
C ILE A 67 12.67 -2.38 0.30
N SER A 68 11.74 -1.48 -0.01
CA SER A 68 11.02 -1.51 -1.30
C SER A 68 11.97 -1.31 -2.47
N THR A 69 12.86 -0.33 -2.38
CA THR A 69 13.86 -0.01 -3.40
C THR A 69 14.68 -1.25 -3.80
N VAL A 70 15.19 -1.99 -2.81
CA VAL A 70 15.97 -3.21 -3.06
C VAL A 70 15.13 -4.28 -3.75
N LEU A 71 13.88 -4.46 -3.33
CA LEU A 71 12.96 -5.39 -3.98
C LEU A 71 12.64 -4.98 -5.42
N TYR A 72 12.50 -3.69 -5.71
CA TYR A 72 12.33 -3.19 -7.07
C TYR A 72 13.57 -3.45 -7.93
N MET A 73 14.78 -3.16 -7.42
CA MET A 73 16.02 -3.46 -8.13
C MET A 73 16.14 -4.95 -8.46
N HIS A 74 15.69 -5.84 -7.57
CA HIS A 74 15.66 -7.27 -7.82
C HIS A 74 14.58 -7.68 -8.83
N ALA A 75 13.39 -7.07 -8.77
CA ALA A 75 12.26 -7.38 -9.65
C ALA A 75 12.47 -6.92 -11.09
N CYS A 76 13.08 -5.74 -11.27
CA CYS A 76 13.30 -5.07 -12.56
C CYS A 76 14.65 -4.34 -12.55
N PRO A 77 15.78 -5.05 -12.76
CA PRO A 77 17.14 -4.50 -12.62
C PRO A 77 17.49 -3.35 -13.57
N SER A 78 16.70 -3.16 -14.63
CA SER A 78 16.90 -2.09 -15.62
C SER A 78 16.08 -0.84 -15.34
N ALA A 79 15.26 -0.83 -14.28
CA ALA A 79 14.41 0.30 -13.94
C ALA A 79 15.24 1.46 -13.37
N GLU A 80 14.95 2.68 -13.82
CA GLU A 80 15.34 3.91 -13.13
C GLU A 80 14.45 4.07 -11.89
N ILE A 81 15.04 4.13 -10.69
CA ILE A 81 14.29 4.32 -9.45
C ILE A 81 14.61 5.70 -8.88
N VAL A 82 13.56 6.53 -8.77
CA VAL A 82 13.61 7.83 -8.11
C VAL A 82 13.01 7.68 -6.72
N ALA A 83 13.87 7.64 -5.71
CA ALA A 83 13.48 7.54 -4.31
C ALA A 83 13.53 8.91 -3.63
N LEU A 84 12.37 9.42 -3.22
CA LEU A 84 12.27 10.71 -2.54
C LEU A 84 12.45 10.57 -1.03
N CYS A 85 13.10 11.57 -0.43
CA CYS A 85 13.19 11.73 1.03
C CYS A 85 12.07 12.63 1.57
N ASP A 86 11.72 13.67 0.81
CA ASP A 86 10.62 14.59 1.09
C ASP A 86 9.96 14.97 -0.25
N TRP A 87 8.74 14.49 -0.49
CA TRP A 87 8.01 14.74 -1.73
C TRP A 87 7.56 16.19 -1.88
N GLN A 88 7.43 16.94 -0.77
CA GLN A 88 6.91 18.32 -0.78
C GLN A 88 7.92 19.30 -1.36
N GLN A 89 9.21 18.95 -1.29
CA GLN A 89 10.33 19.75 -1.80
C GLN A 89 10.93 19.18 -3.08
N ALA A 90 10.42 18.03 -3.54
CA ALA A 90 10.98 17.32 -4.67
C ALA A 90 10.62 18.00 -6.01
N THR A 91 11.62 18.16 -6.87
CA THR A 91 11.40 18.42 -8.30
C THR A 91 11.53 17.10 -9.04
N ILE A 92 10.43 16.65 -9.66
CA ILE A 92 10.39 15.40 -10.43
C ILE A 92 10.04 15.69 -11.89
N THR A 93 10.62 14.91 -12.81
CA THR A 93 10.43 15.08 -14.25
C THR A 93 10.08 13.77 -14.94
N GLY A 94 9.24 13.88 -15.97
CA GLY A 94 8.81 12.76 -16.79
C GLY A 94 7.71 11.93 -16.13
N GLN A 95 7.35 10.83 -16.79
CA GLN A 95 6.31 9.92 -16.33
C GLN A 95 6.94 8.67 -15.69
N PHE A 96 6.18 8.00 -14.85
CA PHE A 96 6.58 6.78 -14.14
C PHE A 96 5.58 5.65 -14.40
N ASP A 97 6.11 4.45 -14.64
CA ASP A 97 5.31 3.25 -14.87
C ASP A 97 4.79 2.66 -13.55
N LEU A 98 5.50 2.94 -12.45
CA LEU A 98 5.13 2.55 -11.11
C LEU A 98 5.36 3.72 -10.15
N ILE A 99 4.35 4.05 -9.35
CA ILE A 99 4.49 5.03 -8.27
C ILE A 99 4.08 4.37 -6.96
N ASP A 100 4.99 4.33 -5.99
CA ASP A 100 4.76 3.88 -4.62
C ASP A 100 4.58 5.09 -3.70
N VAL A 101 3.33 5.35 -3.31
CA VAL A 101 2.93 6.40 -2.40
C VAL A 101 2.82 5.82 -1.00
N ASP A 102 3.74 6.21 -0.13
CA ASP A 102 3.82 5.69 1.25
C ASP A 102 4.07 6.77 2.31
N PRO A 103 3.30 7.87 2.33
CA PRO A 103 3.46 8.88 3.36
C PRO A 103 3.02 8.35 4.72
N PHE A 104 3.67 8.84 5.77
CA PHE A 104 3.16 8.68 7.11
C PHE A 104 1.88 9.50 7.28
N GLY A 105 0.72 8.85 7.26
CA GLY A 105 -0.58 9.50 7.42
C GLY A 105 -1.48 9.36 6.20
N LEU A 106 -2.28 10.41 5.92
CA LEU A 106 -3.17 10.44 4.76
C LEU A 106 -2.41 10.82 3.50
N PRO A 107 -2.63 10.09 2.38
CA PRO A 107 -1.84 10.30 1.19
C PRO A 107 -2.40 11.38 0.26
N TYR A 108 -3.48 12.08 0.58
CA TYR A 108 -4.23 12.89 -0.39
C TYR A 108 -3.38 13.98 -1.07
N ASP A 109 -2.67 14.81 -0.30
CA ASP A 109 -1.83 15.87 -0.87
C ASP A 109 -0.69 15.28 -1.73
N CYS A 110 -0.12 14.16 -1.28
CA CYS A 110 0.91 13.43 -2.03
C CYS A 110 0.34 12.86 -3.33
N LEU A 111 -0.90 12.36 -3.33
CA LEU A 111 -1.58 11.85 -4.51
C LEU A 111 -1.85 12.97 -5.52
N GLU A 112 -2.37 14.11 -5.07
CA GLU A 112 -2.59 15.29 -5.92
C GLU A 112 -1.30 15.72 -6.61
N PHE A 113 -0.17 15.66 -5.90
CA PHE A 113 1.16 15.88 -6.46
C PHE A 113 1.56 14.79 -7.48
N VAL A 114 1.57 13.51 -7.09
CA VAL A 114 2.17 12.46 -7.92
C VAL A 114 1.34 12.00 -9.11
N CYS A 115 0.00 12.18 -9.10
CA CYS A 115 -0.87 11.59 -10.11
C CYS A 115 -0.60 12.10 -11.53
N SER A 116 -0.15 13.35 -11.66
CA SER A 116 0.21 13.95 -12.96
C SER A 116 1.45 13.31 -13.61
N TYR A 117 2.24 12.58 -12.83
CA TYR A 117 3.45 11.89 -13.29
C TYR A 117 3.21 10.39 -13.54
N LEU A 118 1.99 9.89 -13.35
CA LEU A 118 1.65 8.50 -13.61
C LEU A 118 1.45 8.27 -15.11
N ALA A 119 2.26 7.38 -15.70
CA ALA A 119 2.12 6.99 -17.10
C ALA A 119 0.70 6.46 -17.40
N PRO A 120 0.19 6.57 -18.64
CA PRO A 120 -1.18 6.14 -18.98
C PRO A 120 -1.51 4.68 -18.60
N GLN A 121 -0.53 3.78 -18.66
CA GLN A 121 -0.62 2.37 -18.27
C GLN A 121 0.09 2.06 -16.95
N GLY A 122 0.45 3.09 -16.20
CA GLY A 122 1.16 2.97 -14.94
C GLY A 122 0.32 2.32 -13.84
N VAL A 123 1.02 1.88 -12.81
CA VAL A 123 0.42 1.36 -11.57
C VAL A 123 0.74 2.32 -10.44
N LEU A 124 -0.29 2.74 -9.71
CA LEU A 124 -0.17 3.54 -8.51
C LEU A 124 -0.46 2.66 -7.31
N MET A 125 0.49 2.57 -6.40
CA MET A 125 0.35 1.80 -5.17
C MET A 125 0.36 2.75 -3.99
N VAL A 126 -0.72 2.78 -3.23
CA VAL A 126 -0.94 3.77 -2.17
C VAL A 126 -1.04 3.04 -0.84
N SER A 127 -0.14 3.34 0.07
CA SER A 127 -0.26 3.03 1.48
C SER A 127 -0.72 4.26 2.24
N ASN A 128 -1.60 4.08 3.21
CA ASN A 128 -1.64 5.01 4.32
C ASN A 128 -0.68 4.53 5.42
N GLY A 129 -0.18 5.47 6.21
CA GLY A 129 0.49 5.16 7.47
C GLY A 129 -0.48 4.53 8.47
N GLU A 130 -0.08 4.45 9.75
CA GLU A 130 -0.87 3.83 10.80
C GLU A 130 -2.37 4.19 10.73
N ALA A 131 -3.25 3.25 10.37
CA ALA A 131 -4.68 3.52 10.18
C ALA A 131 -5.33 4.18 11.42
N LEU A 132 -4.80 3.85 12.61
CA LEU A 132 -5.09 4.51 13.89
C LEU A 132 -4.64 5.97 13.97
N ALA A 133 -3.43 6.28 13.51
CA ALA A 133 -2.91 7.64 13.46
C ALA A 133 -3.66 8.48 12.41
N VAL A 134 -3.97 7.89 11.25
CA VAL A 134 -4.81 8.47 10.20
C VAL A 134 -6.20 8.82 10.74
N TRP A 135 -6.86 7.88 11.42
CA TRP A 135 -8.18 8.11 12.03
C TRP A 135 -8.13 9.19 13.12
N ARG A 136 -7.10 9.18 13.98
CA ARG A 136 -6.91 10.19 15.03
C ARG A 136 -6.64 11.60 14.45
N ASN A 137 -5.85 11.70 13.39
CA ASN A 137 -5.57 12.98 12.72
C ASN A 137 -6.80 13.51 11.98
N LEU A 138 -7.56 12.66 11.28
CA LEU A 138 -8.84 13.04 10.66
C LEU A 138 -9.83 13.64 11.67
N ARG A 139 -9.96 13.00 12.85
CA ARG A 139 -10.80 13.50 13.94
C ARG A 139 -10.36 14.87 14.46
N ARG A 140 -9.05 15.15 14.46
CA ARG A 140 -8.47 16.38 14.99
C ARG A 140 -8.43 17.53 13.97
N GLN A 141 -8.23 17.23 12.69
CA GLN A 141 -8.00 18.25 11.65
C GLN A 141 -9.24 18.59 10.82
N GLN A 142 -10.19 17.66 10.64
CA GLN A 142 -11.26 17.85 9.63
C GLN A 142 -12.69 17.85 10.19
N TYR A 143 -12.90 17.75 11.52
CA TYR A 143 -14.23 17.65 12.15
C TYR A 143 -15.18 16.64 11.47
N ILE A 144 -14.64 15.65 10.75
CA ILE A 144 -15.45 14.62 10.10
C ILE A 144 -16.05 13.75 11.21
N PRO A 145 -17.38 13.57 11.29
CA PRO A 145 -18.04 12.79 12.33
C PRO A 145 -17.73 11.28 12.19
N THR A 146 -16.53 10.86 12.58
CA THR A 146 -16.10 9.46 12.50
C THR A 146 -16.57 8.70 13.75
N SER A 147 -17.87 8.38 13.76
CA SER A 147 -18.60 8.07 14.99
C SER A 147 -18.25 6.78 15.73
N ASN A 148 -17.46 5.82 15.22
CA ASN A 148 -17.11 4.60 15.99
C ASN A 148 -15.89 3.82 15.44
N PHE A 149 -14.82 3.70 16.24
CA PHE A 149 -13.61 2.92 15.94
C PHE A 149 -13.86 1.39 15.86
N GLY A 150 -13.05 0.67 15.08
CA GLY A 150 -13.02 -0.80 15.01
C GLY A 150 -14.12 -1.42 14.16
N LYS A 151 -15.39 -1.26 14.54
CA LYS A 151 -16.53 -1.87 13.81
C LYS A 151 -16.85 -1.19 12.47
N ARG A 152 -16.50 0.10 12.32
CA ARG A 152 -16.78 0.89 11.10
C ARG A 152 -15.56 1.19 10.25
N MET A 153 -14.37 0.69 10.59
CA MET A 153 -13.20 0.84 9.72
C MET A 153 -13.45 0.27 8.31
N PRO A 154 -14.07 -0.91 8.12
CA PRO A 154 -14.47 -1.38 6.79
C PRO A 154 -15.40 -0.41 6.07
N VAL A 155 -16.36 0.15 6.81
CA VAL A 155 -17.36 1.09 6.28
C VAL A 155 -16.66 2.35 5.78
N TRP A 156 -15.75 2.91 6.57
CA TRP A 156 -14.93 4.06 6.18
C TRP A 156 -14.05 3.74 4.96
N VAL A 157 -13.38 2.59 4.95
CA VAL A 157 -12.53 2.19 3.81
C VAL A 157 -13.34 2.13 2.52
N CYS A 158 -14.45 1.39 2.52
CA CYS A 158 -15.26 1.18 1.33
C CYS A 158 -16.06 2.40 0.89
N ASN A 159 -16.63 3.15 1.83
CA ASN A 159 -17.60 4.19 1.50
C ASN A 159 -16.96 5.59 1.43
N GLU A 160 -15.76 5.77 1.99
CA GLU A 160 -15.10 7.08 2.05
C GLU A 160 -13.70 7.02 1.44
N TYR A 161 -12.80 6.16 1.94
CA TYR A 161 -11.38 6.16 1.55
C TYR A 161 -11.15 5.73 0.09
N LEU A 162 -11.67 4.55 -0.31
CA LEU A 162 -11.48 4.05 -1.68
C LEU A 162 -12.14 4.95 -2.73
N PRO A 163 -13.40 5.43 -2.55
CA PRO A 163 -14.00 6.39 -3.47
C PRO A 163 -13.18 7.68 -3.58
N ARG A 164 -12.69 8.23 -2.45
CA ARG A 164 -11.91 9.47 -2.46
C ARG A 164 -10.58 9.31 -3.19
N ILE A 165 -9.87 8.19 -3.02
CA ILE A 165 -8.63 7.94 -3.78
C ILE A 165 -8.95 7.80 -5.26
N ALA A 166 -10.00 7.06 -5.62
CA ALA A 166 -10.40 6.91 -7.03
C ALA A 166 -10.77 8.27 -7.66
N GLU A 167 -11.44 9.14 -6.91
CA GLU A 167 -11.78 10.50 -7.31
C GLU A 167 -10.53 11.38 -7.52
N ILE A 168 -9.60 11.42 -6.56
CA ILE A 168 -8.37 12.23 -6.68
C ILE A 168 -7.52 11.75 -7.86
N THR A 169 -7.36 10.43 -7.99
CA THR A 169 -6.45 9.84 -8.96
C THR A 169 -7.04 9.74 -10.36
N GLN A 170 -8.38 9.67 -10.49
CA GLN A 170 -9.07 9.31 -11.74
C GLN A 170 -8.54 7.98 -12.34
N VAL A 171 -8.12 7.05 -11.47
CA VAL A 171 -7.62 5.72 -11.81
C VAL A 171 -8.45 4.68 -11.05
N PRO A 172 -8.91 3.60 -11.71
CA PRO A 172 -9.73 2.61 -11.04
C PRO A 172 -8.91 1.78 -10.04
N VAL A 173 -9.52 1.48 -8.90
CA VAL A 173 -8.99 0.56 -7.89
C VAL A 173 -9.03 -0.86 -8.44
N ARG A 174 -7.89 -1.55 -8.42
CA ARG A 174 -7.74 -2.95 -8.84
C ARG A 174 -7.70 -3.91 -7.67
N PHE A 175 -7.09 -3.49 -6.58
CA PHE A 175 -6.98 -4.29 -5.39
C PHE A 175 -6.82 -3.39 -4.17
N PHE A 176 -7.25 -3.87 -3.01
CA PHE A 176 -6.87 -3.26 -1.75
C PHE A 176 -6.83 -4.33 -0.66
N TYR A 177 -6.09 -4.03 0.41
CA TYR A 177 -6.18 -4.78 1.66
C TYR A 177 -6.08 -3.83 2.84
N ALA A 178 -6.58 -4.27 3.99
CA ALA A 178 -6.53 -3.52 5.24
C ALA A 178 -6.07 -4.40 6.40
N PHE A 179 -4.97 -3.97 7.03
CA PHE A 179 -4.51 -4.38 8.36
C PHE A 179 -4.96 -3.34 9.39
N PRO A 180 -5.05 -3.70 10.68
CA PRO A 180 -5.30 -2.72 11.76
C PRO A 180 -4.37 -1.51 11.72
N SER A 181 -3.15 -1.69 11.23
CA SER A 181 -2.11 -0.68 11.13
C SER A 181 -2.02 -0.03 9.75
N SER A 182 -2.57 -0.57 8.66
CA SER A 182 -2.38 0.05 7.34
C SER A 182 -3.38 -0.44 6.31
N ILE A 183 -3.69 0.41 5.35
CA ILE A 183 -4.46 0.11 4.15
C ILE A 183 -3.54 0.31 2.96
N ARG A 184 -3.57 -0.64 2.04
CA ARG A 184 -2.93 -0.53 0.74
C ARG A 184 -3.98 -0.57 -0.33
N VAL A 185 -3.85 0.31 -1.30
CA VAL A 185 -4.71 0.40 -2.48
C VAL A 185 -3.82 0.34 -3.71
N ILE A 186 -4.17 -0.53 -4.66
CA ILE A 186 -3.51 -0.65 -5.94
C ILE A 186 -4.47 -0.12 -7.00
N LEU A 187 -4.05 0.90 -7.74
CA LEU A 187 -4.83 1.55 -8.78
C LEU A 187 -4.11 1.41 -10.12
N SER A 188 -4.85 1.07 -11.17
CA SER A 188 -4.27 1.02 -12.50
C SER A 188 -5.33 1.00 -13.60
N ARG A 189 -5.08 1.69 -14.72
CA ARG A 189 -5.95 1.61 -15.90
C ARG A 189 -5.79 0.28 -16.65
N ARG A 190 -4.60 -0.33 -16.65
CA ARG A 190 -4.42 -1.70 -17.17
C ARG A 190 -5.08 -2.72 -16.25
N THR A 191 -5.48 -3.84 -16.84
CA THR A 191 -5.86 -5.03 -16.09
C THR A 191 -4.61 -5.64 -15.46
N LEU A 192 -4.75 -6.09 -14.21
CA LEU A 192 -3.70 -6.77 -13.46
C LEU A 192 -4.24 -8.17 -13.08
N PRO A 193 -3.45 -9.24 -13.26
CA PRO A 193 -3.94 -10.60 -13.04
C PRO A 193 -4.15 -10.91 -11.56
N ASP A 194 -5.19 -11.69 -11.25
CA ASP A 194 -5.56 -12.04 -9.87
C ASP A 194 -4.47 -12.80 -9.12
N ALA A 195 -3.57 -13.48 -9.84
CA ALA A 195 -2.42 -14.18 -9.29
C ALA A 195 -1.50 -13.25 -8.48
N LEU A 196 -1.45 -11.95 -8.79
CA LEU A 196 -0.67 -10.98 -8.00
C LEU A 196 -1.16 -10.87 -6.56
N TRP A 197 -2.46 -11.09 -6.35
CA TRP A 197 -3.14 -10.95 -5.06
C TRP A 197 -3.17 -12.25 -4.27
N GLN A 198 -2.74 -13.37 -4.86
CA GLN A 198 -2.88 -14.67 -4.22
C GLN A 198 -2.18 -14.72 -2.86
N GLY A 199 -2.90 -15.20 -1.84
CA GLY A 199 -2.43 -15.22 -0.47
C GLY A 199 -2.59 -13.87 0.25
N CYS A 200 -2.69 -12.74 -0.44
CA CYS A 200 -3.08 -11.48 0.18
C CYS A 200 -4.55 -11.58 0.59
N LYS A 201 -4.83 -11.52 1.88
CA LYS A 201 -6.22 -11.42 2.33
C LYS A 201 -6.70 -10.00 2.05
N GLN A 202 -7.65 -9.84 1.11
CA GLN A 202 -8.37 -8.58 0.91
C GLN A 202 -8.92 -8.02 2.24
N TRP A 203 -9.20 -8.93 3.18
CA TRP A 203 -9.72 -8.65 4.51
C TRP A 203 -9.00 -9.50 5.55
N MET A 204 -8.41 -8.89 6.57
CA MET A 204 -8.08 -9.68 7.76
C MET A 204 -9.36 -10.26 8.39
N TRP A 205 -9.27 -11.49 8.92
CA TRP A 205 -10.39 -12.34 9.38
C TRP A 205 -11.44 -11.67 10.29
N TRP A 206 -11.09 -10.58 10.96
CA TRP A 206 -11.91 -9.92 11.97
C TRP A 206 -12.88 -8.91 11.35
N LEU A 207 -12.65 -8.54 10.08
CA LEU A 207 -13.51 -7.68 9.27
C LEU A 207 -14.35 -8.45 8.25
N GLU A 208 -13.97 -9.68 7.88
CA GLU A 208 -14.77 -10.56 7.00
C GLU A 208 -16.21 -10.74 7.50
N ARG A 209 -16.42 -10.80 8.83
CA ARG A 209 -17.77 -10.87 9.43
C ARG A 209 -18.66 -9.67 9.11
N TYR A 210 -18.08 -8.52 8.76
CA TYR A 210 -18.80 -7.28 8.46
C TYR A 210 -18.90 -7.00 6.94
N ALA A 211 -17.92 -7.44 6.14
CA ALA A 211 -17.92 -7.26 4.68
C ALA A 211 -19.03 -8.07 3.99
N ASN A 212 -19.31 -9.30 4.45
CA ASN A 212 -20.39 -10.14 3.93
C ASN A 212 -21.80 -9.54 4.14
N GLN A 213 -21.94 -8.53 5.01
CA GLN A 213 -23.19 -7.79 5.17
C GLN A 213 -23.31 -6.60 4.20
N THR A 214 -22.21 -6.18 3.58
CA THR A 214 -22.13 -4.94 2.77
C THR A 214 -22.02 -5.24 1.27
N GLN A 215 -21.47 -6.41 0.88
CA GLN A 215 -21.36 -6.81 -0.53
C GLN A 215 -22.69 -6.97 -1.27
N ASN A 216 -23.81 -7.17 -0.57
CA ASN A 216 -25.16 -7.18 -1.19
C ASN A 216 -25.64 -5.79 -1.67
N ARG A 217 -24.78 -4.76 -1.69
CA ARG A 217 -25.16 -3.38 -2.09
C ARG A 217 -24.19 -2.70 -3.06
N LEU A 218 -23.07 -3.32 -3.42
CA LEU A 218 -22.01 -2.67 -4.21
C LEU A 218 -21.72 -3.35 -5.56
N PHE A 219 -22.59 -4.27 -5.98
CA PHE A 219 -22.67 -4.80 -7.35
C PHE A 219 -24.11 -4.73 -7.83
#